data_AF-A0A2R7NPW1-F1
#
_entry.id   AF-A0A2R7NPW1-F1
#
_cell.length_a   1.000
_cell.length_b   1.000
_cell.length_c   1.000
_cell.angle_alpha   90.00
_cell.angle_beta   90.00
_cell.angle_gamma   90.00
#
_symmetry.space_group_name_H-M   'P 1'
#
loop_
_entity.id
_entity.type
_entity.pdbx_description
1 polymer ?
#
loop_
_entity_poly.entity_id
_entity_poly.type
_entity_poly.pdbx_seq_one_letter_code
_entity_poly.pdbx_strand_id
1 'polypeptide(L)'
;MIILGASSSFIFKETTTWTSKILSWKGLVYLGEISFGFYLIHYLVLTYTNKLNGLIGIHLKNVPFTVEMFFITLITSIFAFECIEKPLNNKIKNLFS
;
A
#
# COMPACT_ATOMS: atom_id res chain seq x y z
N MET A 1 8.75 5.12 -0.21
CA MET A 1 9.15 5.06 1.22
C MET A 1 10.65 4.78 1.37
N ILE A 2 11.32 5.31 2.40
CA ILE A 2 12.79 5.31 2.59
C ILE A 2 13.49 3.98 2.27
N ILE A 3 12.84 2.84 2.56
CA ILE A 3 13.36 1.49 2.27
C ILE A 3 13.40 1.19 0.75
N LEU A 4 12.34 1.54 0.00
CA LEU A 4 12.29 1.42 -1.46
C LEU A 4 13.19 2.45 -2.16
N GLY A 5 13.32 3.64 -1.57
CA GLY A 5 14.27 4.66 -2.03
C GLY A 5 15.72 4.19 -1.85
N ALA A 6 16.05 3.67 -0.66
CA ALA A 6 17.36 3.11 -0.36
C ALA A 6 17.69 1.89 -1.22
N SER A 7 16.74 0.96 -1.40
CA SER A 7 16.94 -0.20 -2.27
C SER A 7 17.10 0.20 -3.74
N SER A 8 16.36 1.22 -4.21
CA SER A 8 16.58 1.74 -5.57
C SER A 8 17.99 2.31 -5.77
N SER A 9 18.54 3.03 -4.77
CA SER A 9 19.91 3.56 -4.82
C SER A 9 20.99 2.48 -4.72
N PHE A 10 20.73 1.38 -4.00
CA PHE A 10 21.66 0.25 -3.89
C PHE A 10 21.63 -0.66 -5.13
N ILE A 11 20.43 -0.96 -5.67
CA ILE A 11 20.25 -1.84 -6.84
C ILE A 11 20.81 -1.19 -8.13
N PHE A 12 20.75 0.14 -8.25
CA PHE A 12 21.30 0.85 -9.41
C PHE A 12 22.82 0.71 -9.56
N LYS A 13 23.54 0.31 -8.50
CA LYS A 13 24.99 0.20 -8.51
C LYS A 13 25.51 -1.09 -9.16
N GLU A 14 24.69 -2.15 -9.29
CA GLU A 14 25.21 -3.45 -9.75
C GLU A 14 24.63 -4.02 -11.05
N THR A 15 23.40 -3.75 -11.51
CA THR A 15 22.96 -4.32 -12.81
C THR A 15 21.92 -3.45 -13.54
N THR A 16 22.31 -2.81 -14.64
CA THR A 16 21.38 -2.17 -15.58
C THR A 16 20.76 -3.19 -16.53
N THR A 17 19.81 -3.98 -16.04
CA THR A 17 18.96 -4.86 -16.87
C THR A 17 17.70 -4.13 -17.34
N TRP A 18 17.09 -4.59 -18.44
CA TRP A 18 15.87 -3.98 -19.02
C TRP A 18 14.70 -3.94 -18.01
N THR A 19 14.61 -4.95 -17.14
CA THR A 19 13.65 -5.03 -16.03
C THR A 19 13.83 -3.91 -15.01
N SER A 20 15.07 -3.50 -14.71
CA SER A 20 15.36 -2.38 -13.81
C SER A 20 14.83 -1.05 -14.36
N LYS A 21 14.92 -0.84 -15.69
CA LYS A 21 14.33 0.35 -16.35
C LYS A 21 12.81 0.40 -16.30
N ILE A 22 12.15 -0.76 -16.43
CA ILE A 22 10.68 -0.84 -16.34
C ILE A 22 10.23 -0.59 -14.90
N LEU A 23 10.91 -1.21 -13.93
CA LEU A 23 10.55 -1.11 -12.51
C LEU A 23 10.82 0.27 -11.91
N SER A 24 11.74 1.03 -12.50
CA SER A 24 12.03 2.42 -12.12
C SER A 24 11.09 3.45 -12.76
N TRP A 25 10.10 3.02 -13.56
CA TRP A 25 9.10 3.94 -14.09
C TRP A 25 8.22 4.49 -12.95
N LYS A 26 8.06 5.82 -12.88
CA LYS A 26 7.34 6.52 -11.80
C LYS A 26 5.95 5.92 -11.50
N GLY A 27 5.23 5.48 -12.53
CA GLY A 27 3.92 4.85 -12.38
C GLY A 27 3.99 3.48 -11.67
N LEU A 28 4.97 2.65 -12.02
CA LEU A 28 5.17 1.33 -11.40
C LEU A 28 5.65 1.46 -9.95
N VAL A 29 6.53 2.43 -9.69
CA VAL A 29 6.97 2.76 -8.33
C VAL A 29 5.77 3.20 -7.49
N TYR A 30 4.94 4.10 -8.01
CA TYR A 30 3.72 4.57 -7.32
C TYR A 30 2.71 3.44 -7.06
N LEU A 31 2.49 2.54 -8.04
CA LEU A 31 1.66 1.35 -7.85
C LEU A 31 2.24 0.41 -6.78
N GLY A 32 3.57 0.26 -6.75
CA GLY A 32 4.28 -0.51 -5.73
C GLY A 32 4.15 0.09 -4.33
N GLU A 33 4.13 1.42 -4.22
CA GLU A 33 3.90 2.11 -2.96
C GLU A 33 2.45 1.93 -2.47
N ILE A 34 1.45 2.04 -3.36
CA ILE A 34 0.05 1.76 -3.01
C ILE A 34 -0.17 0.30 -2.63
N SER A 35 0.47 -0.64 -3.33
CA SER A 35 0.32 -2.07 -3.02
C SER A 35 0.91 -2.43 -1.66
N PHE A 36 1.99 -1.75 -1.25
CA PHE A 36 2.52 -1.85 0.10
C PHE A 36 1.54 -1.32 1.16
N GLY A 37 0.96 -0.13 0.93
CA GLY A 37 -0.10 0.41 1.81
C GLY A 37 -1.31 -0.53 1.90
N PHE A 38 -1.68 -1.17 0.79
CA PHE A 38 -2.76 -2.14 0.73
C PHE A 38 -2.43 -3.38 1.56
N TYR A 39 -1.21 -3.88 1.45
CA TYR A 39 -0.74 -5.00 2.26
C TYR A 39 -0.79 -4.68 3.77
N LEU A 40 -0.47 -3.47 4.20
CA LEU A 40 -0.58 -3.12 5.62
C LEU A 40 -2.03 -3.01 6.11
N ILE A 41 -2.92 -2.48 5.27
CA ILE A 41 -4.27 -2.10 5.68
C ILE A 41 -5.30 -3.22 5.49
N HIS A 42 -5.12 -4.10 4.49
CA HIS A 42 -6.12 -5.13 4.17
C HIS A 42 -6.43 -6.02 5.37
N TYR A 43 -5.42 -6.47 6.12
CA TYR A 43 -5.64 -7.31 7.29
C TYR A 43 -6.47 -6.57 8.35
N LEU A 44 -6.16 -5.30 8.59
CA LEU A 44 -6.89 -4.46 9.54
C LEU A 44 -8.36 -4.32 9.13
N VAL A 45 -8.62 -4.01 7.86
CA VAL A 45 -9.98 -3.90 7.30
C VAL A 45 -10.72 -5.23 7.46
N LEU A 46 -10.10 -6.36 7.11
CA LEU A 46 -10.71 -7.68 7.29
C LEU A 46 -11.04 -7.98 8.76
N THR A 47 -10.15 -7.68 9.70
CA THR A 47 -10.40 -7.92 11.12
C THR A 47 -11.55 -7.07 11.64
N TYR A 48 -11.57 -5.77 11.35
CA TYR A 48 -12.64 -4.87 11.81
C TYR A 48 -13.99 -5.23 11.19
N THR A 49 -14.03 -5.49 9.88
CA THR A 49 -15.28 -5.85 9.23
C THR A 49 -15.80 -7.20 9.72
N ASN A 50 -14.95 -8.22 9.90
CA ASN A 50 -15.39 -9.50 10.46
C ASN A 50 -15.93 -9.35 11.89
N LYS A 51 -15.29 -8.51 12.71
CA LYS A 51 -15.76 -8.22 14.08
C LYS A 51 -17.12 -7.52 14.06
N LEU A 52 -17.31 -6.54 13.17
CA LEU A 52 -18.60 -5.86 12.98
C LEU A 52 -19.68 -6.81 12.45
N ASN A 53 -19.35 -7.68 11.49
CA ASN A 53 -20.27 -8.68 10.95
C ASN A 53 -20.79 -9.62 12.05
N GLY A 54 -19.89 -10.10 12.91
CA GLY A 54 -20.25 -10.93 14.07
C GLY A 54 -21.10 -10.19 15.11
N LEU A 55 -21.00 -8.86 15.19
CA LEU A 55 -21.76 -8.03 16.12
C LEU A 55 -23.19 -7.74 15.62
N ILE A 56 -23.34 -7.57 14.30
CA ILE A 56 -24.63 -7.24 13.65
C ILE A 56 -25.38 -8.53 13.25
N GLY A 57 -24.74 -9.70 13.36
CA GLY A 57 -25.35 -11.01 13.02
C GLY A 57 -25.52 -11.23 11.52
N ILE A 58 -24.88 -10.40 10.69
CA ILE A 58 -24.93 -10.51 9.24
C ILE A 58 -23.83 -11.48 8.82
N HIS A 59 -24.18 -12.68 8.37
CA HIS A 59 -23.21 -13.65 7.86
C HIS A 59 -23.14 -13.57 6.33
N LEU A 60 -22.71 -12.42 5.80
CA LEU A 60 -22.43 -12.25 4.37
C LEU A 60 -21.17 -13.02 4.00
N LYS A 61 -21.33 -14.30 3.67
CA LYS A 61 -20.23 -15.24 3.35
C LYS A 61 -20.08 -15.50 1.85
N ASN A 62 -20.57 -14.57 1.02
CA ASN A 62 -20.68 -14.75 -0.42
C ASN A 62 -19.63 -13.92 -1.18
N VAL A 63 -19.32 -14.32 -2.41
CA VAL A 63 -18.46 -13.61 -3.38
C VAL A 63 -18.65 -12.08 -3.40
N PRO A 64 -19.87 -11.51 -3.39
CA PRO A 64 -20.08 -10.06 -3.32
C PRO A 64 -19.38 -9.38 -2.13
N PHE A 65 -19.32 -10.03 -0.97
CA PHE A 65 -18.69 -9.47 0.24
C PHE A 65 -17.18 -9.32 0.09
N THR A 66 -16.52 -10.30 -0.54
CA THR A 66 -15.08 -10.25 -0.79
C THR A 66 -14.71 -9.13 -1.76
N VAL A 67 -15.53 -8.92 -2.80
CA VAL A 67 -15.33 -7.85 -3.78
C VAL A 67 -15.52 -6.48 -3.14
N GLU A 68 -16.55 -6.31 -2.33
CA GLU A 68 -16.81 -5.08 -1.58
C GLU A 68 -15.65 -4.75 -0.62
N MET A 69 -15.17 -5.76 0.12
CA MET A 69 -14.03 -5.63 1.02
C MET A 69 -12.74 -5.25 0.29
N PHE A 70 -12.53 -5.78 -0.92
CA PHE A 70 -11.40 -5.41 -1.76
C PHE A 70 -11.44 -3.92 -2.12
N PHE A 71 -12.59 -3.41 -2.58
CA PHE A 71 -12.72 -1.99 -2.93
C PHE A 71 -12.59 -1.06 -1.72
N ILE A 72 -13.20 -1.41 -0.59
CA ILE A 72 -13.04 -0.65 0.66
C ILE A 72 -11.57 -0.58 1.06
N THR A 73 -10.87 -1.72 1.01
CA THR A 73 -9.45 -1.78 1.33
C THR A 73 -8.61 -0.96 0.34
N LEU A 74 -8.91 -1.04 -0.95
CA LEU A 74 -8.21 -0.29 -1.99
C LEU A 74 -8.34 1.22 -1.77
N ILE A 75 -9.56 1.70 -1.55
CA ILE A 75 -9.84 3.13 -1.30
C ILE A 75 -9.15 3.58 0.00
N THR A 76 -9.26 2.78 1.06
CA THR A 76 -8.64 3.09 2.36
C THR A 76 -7.12 3.13 2.26
N SER A 77 -6.53 2.20 1.50
CA SER A 77 -5.09 2.18 1.22
C SER A 77 -4.64 3.44 0.48
N ILE A 78 -5.33 3.81 -0.61
CA ILE A 78 -5.00 5.02 -1.39
C ILE A 78 -5.10 6.26 -0.50
N PHE A 79 -6.14 6.35 0.33
CA PHE A 79 -6.32 7.47 1.25
C PHE A 79 -5.22 7.53 2.31
N ALA A 80 -4.86 6.40 2.91
CA ALA A 80 -3.75 6.34 3.87
C ALA A 80 -2.41 6.68 3.21
N PHE A 81 -2.20 6.25 1.98
CA PHE A 81 -1.00 6.56 1.20
C PHE A 81 -0.86 8.08 0.97
N GLU A 82 -1.93 8.72 0.51
CA GLU A 82 -1.94 10.16 0.22
C GLU A 82 -1.91 11.02 1.49
N CYS A 83 -2.68 10.66 2.53
CA CYS A 83 -2.84 11.48 3.74
C CYS A 83 -1.84 11.17 4.85
N ILE A 84 -1.24 9.98 4.90
CA ILE A 84 -0.29 9.60 5.96
C ILE A 84 1.09 9.41 5.38
N GLU A 85 1.25 8.50 4.41
CA GLU A 85 2.60 8.12 3.94
C GLU A 85 3.32 9.27 3.23
N LYS A 86 2.66 9.97 2.30
CA LYS A 86 3.23 11.15 1.62
C LYS A 86 3.68 12.26 2.57
N PRO A 87 2.84 12.78 3.49
CA PRO A 87 3.27 13.84 4.39
C PRO A 87 4.32 13.36 5.41
N LEU A 88 4.24 12.11 5.87
CA LEU A 88 5.25 11.54 6.76
C LEU A 88 6.62 11.44 6.06
N ASN A 89 6.65 10.97 4.81
CA ASN A 89 7.88 10.88 4.03
C ASN A 89 8.50 12.27 3.78
N ASN A 90 7.68 13.29 3.57
CA ASN A 90 8.15 14.68 3.49
C ASN A 90 8.71 15.19 4.82
N LYS A 91 8.04 14.90 5.95
CA LYS A 91 8.54 15.27 7.29
C LYS A 91 9.86 14.59 7.62
N ILE A 92 10.01 13.30 7.33
CA ILE A 92 11.25 12.57 7.62
C ILE A 92 12.40 13.11 6.75
N LYS A 93 12.15 13.40 5.47
CA LYS A 93 13.17 14.04 4.62
C LYS A 93 13.67 15.38 5.17
N ASN A 94 12.78 16.20 5.71
CA ASN A 94 13.16 17.49 6.33
C ASN A 94 13.89 17.32 7.67
N LEU A 95 13.76 16.16 8.34
CA LEU A 95 14.39 15.90 9.62
C LEU A 95 15.81 15.33 9.48
N PHE A 96 16.12 14.73 8.32
CA PHE A 96 17.44 14.18 7.96
C PHE A 96 18.22 15.06 6.96
N SER A 97 17.74 16.29 6.70
CA SER A 97 18.45 17.32 5.92
C SER A 97 19.00 18.40 6.83
#